data_AF-A0A225CZM2-F1
#
_entry.id   AF-A0A225CZM2-F1
#
_cell.length_a   1.000
_cell.length_b   1.000
_cell.length_c   1.000
_cell.angle_alpha   90.00
_cell.angle_beta   90.00
_cell.angle_gamma   90.00
#
_symmetry.space_group_name_H-M   'P 1'
#
loop_
_entity.id
_entity.type
_entity.pdbx_description
1 polymer ?
#
loop_
_entity_poly.entity_id
_entity_poly.type
_entity_poly.pdbx_seq_one_letter_code
_entity_poly.pdbx_strand_id
1 'polypeptide(L)'
;MPPPPAVVVPPPAPVSPPVAVVPPVTPPAPVVPPVVPPSPPVAPAATQAALPATNAQVLAFAQSHIGQIATDPDGTQCYALAEAALRASGAVLQTSLGTNGPISDHYAWGQLVYQKDLTGGYANVGTLASIEPGDIIQFDQYSESSPDGSWAVAAHHTAIVESVNAATGQITVLQQNWNNNQTTQEGVFNLQSMTGGVVSVYQPITG
;
A
#
# COMPACT_ATOMS: atom_id res chain seq x y z
N MET A 1 44.16 -5.72 -10.95
CA MET A 1 43.09 -6.49 -11.63
C MET A 1 42.12 -6.95 -10.55
N PRO A 2 40.89 -6.42 -10.48
CA PRO A 2 39.86 -6.98 -9.60
C PRO A 2 39.44 -8.38 -10.08
N PRO A 3 39.03 -9.28 -9.18
CA PRO A 3 38.54 -10.60 -9.57
C PRO A 3 37.21 -10.49 -10.36
N PRO A 4 36.93 -11.44 -11.27
CA PRO A 4 35.67 -11.44 -12.01
C PRO A 4 34.48 -11.63 -11.06
N PRO A 5 33.31 -11.03 -11.37
CA PRO A 5 32.11 -11.19 -10.55
C PRO A 5 31.65 -12.66 -10.52
N ALA A 6 31.27 -13.13 -9.34
CA ALA A 6 30.73 -14.47 -9.15
C ALA A 6 29.39 -14.62 -9.90
N VAL A 7 29.29 -15.66 -10.73
CA VAL A 7 28.04 -16.04 -11.38
C VAL A 7 27.15 -16.67 -10.31
N VAL A 8 26.12 -15.95 -9.89
CA VAL A 8 25.07 -16.47 -9.00
C VAL A 8 24.18 -17.39 -9.84
N VAL A 9 24.32 -18.70 -9.62
CA VAL A 9 23.42 -19.70 -10.21
C VAL A 9 22.12 -19.71 -9.39
N PRO A 10 20.94 -19.54 -9.99
CA PRO A 10 19.69 -19.62 -9.25
C PRO A 10 19.47 -21.05 -8.71
N PRO A 11 18.87 -21.20 -7.52
CA PRO A 11 18.54 -22.51 -6.98
C PRO A 11 17.53 -23.24 -7.90
N PRO A 12 17.59 -24.59 -7.98
CA PRO A 12 16.63 -25.36 -8.77
C PRO A 12 15.20 -25.16 -8.26
N ALA A 13 14.25 -25.10 -9.21
CA ALA A 13 12.83 -24.98 -8.90
C ALA A 13 12.35 -26.16 -8.01
N PRO A 14 11.42 -25.91 -7.07
CA PRO A 14 10.86 -26.98 -6.25
C PRO A 14 10.08 -27.97 -7.13
N VAL A 15 10.43 -29.25 -7.01
CA VAL A 15 9.67 -30.36 -7.58
C VAL A 15 8.31 -30.47 -6.90
N SER A 16 7.23 -30.44 -7.68
CA SER A 16 5.87 -30.61 -7.17
C SER A 16 5.69 -32.02 -6.57
N PRO A 17 5.04 -32.15 -5.40
CA PRO A 17 4.71 -33.46 -4.85
C PRO A 17 3.65 -34.17 -5.71
N PRO A 18 3.61 -35.51 -5.73
CA PRO A 18 2.62 -36.27 -6.47
C PRO A 18 1.20 -36.02 -5.94
N VAL A 19 0.25 -35.84 -6.87
CA VAL A 19 -1.17 -35.65 -6.58
C VAL A 19 -1.74 -36.91 -5.92
N ALA A 20 -2.21 -36.78 -4.68
CA ALA A 20 -2.94 -37.85 -4.00
C ALA A 20 -4.32 -38.05 -4.65
N VAL A 21 -4.61 -39.28 -5.07
CA VAL A 21 -5.94 -39.68 -5.57
C VAL A 21 -6.89 -39.79 -4.38
N VAL A 22 -7.90 -38.91 -4.32
CA VAL A 22 -8.95 -38.93 -3.29
C VAL A 22 -9.98 -40.02 -3.65
N PRO A 23 -10.36 -40.93 -2.73
CA PRO A 23 -11.41 -41.92 -2.99
C PRO A 23 -12.81 -41.27 -3.09
N PRO A 24 -13.76 -41.87 -3.82
CA PRO A 24 -15.09 -41.30 -3.99
C PRO A 24 -15.88 -41.32 -2.68
N VAL A 25 -16.35 -40.14 -2.26
CA VAL A 25 -17.28 -39.98 -1.13
C VAL A 25 -18.72 -40.21 -1.61
N THR A 26 -19.45 -41.12 -0.96
CA THR A 26 -20.90 -41.28 -1.15
C THR A 26 -21.65 -40.06 -0.58
N PRO A 27 -22.65 -39.49 -1.28
CA PRO A 27 -23.46 -38.40 -0.74
C PRO A 27 -24.32 -38.89 0.44
N PRO A 28 -24.45 -38.11 1.53
CA PRO A 28 -25.42 -38.40 2.58
C PRO A 28 -26.86 -38.09 2.11
N ALA A 29 -27.83 -38.79 2.69
CA ALA A 29 -29.27 -38.60 2.44
C ALA A 29 -29.73 -37.17 2.81
N PRO A 30 -30.77 -36.62 2.12
CA PRO A 30 -31.27 -35.28 2.40
C PRO A 30 -31.92 -35.22 3.78
N VAL A 31 -31.31 -34.47 4.70
CA VAL A 31 -31.90 -34.11 5.99
C VAL A 31 -32.75 -32.86 5.77
N VAL A 32 -34.06 -32.95 6.05
CA VAL A 32 -34.95 -31.79 6.05
C VAL A 32 -34.54 -30.87 7.20
N PRO A 33 -34.15 -29.60 6.96
CA PRO A 33 -33.75 -28.70 8.04
C PRO A 33 -34.97 -28.32 8.89
N PRO A 34 -34.81 -28.17 10.22
CA PRO A 34 -35.85 -27.63 11.08
C PRO A 34 -36.14 -26.17 10.70
N VAL A 35 -37.42 -25.78 10.73
CA VAL A 35 -37.85 -24.40 10.51
C VAL A 35 -37.26 -23.52 11.61
N VAL A 36 -36.26 -22.70 11.27
CA VAL A 36 -35.67 -21.70 12.15
C VAL A 36 -36.66 -20.53 12.27
N PRO A 37 -37.11 -20.14 13.48
CA PRO A 37 -37.93 -18.94 13.64
C PRO A 37 -37.15 -17.70 13.16
N PRO A 38 -37.82 -16.68 12.60
CA PRO A 38 -37.12 -15.50 12.07
C PRO A 38 -36.29 -14.86 13.17
N SER A 39 -35.00 -14.67 12.89
CA SER A 39 -34.08 -13.94 13.74
C SER A 39 -34.63 -12.52 14.00
N PRO A 40 -34.49 -11.97 15.21
CA PRO A 40 -34.82 -10.57 15.45
C PRO A 40 -34.02 -9.68 14.47
N PRO A 41 -34.58 -8.52 14.06
CA PRO A 41 -33.88 -7.62 13.15
C PRO A 41 -32.50 -7.30 13.74
N VAL A 42 -31.46 -7.63 12.97
CA VAL A 42 -30.08 -7.31 13.29
C VAL A 42 -30.02 -5.80 13.51
N ALA A 43 -29.71 -5.39 14.74
CA ALA A 43 -29.41 -4.00 15.05
C ALA A 43 -28.37 -3.49 14.03
N PRO A 44 -28.52 -2.27 13.49
CA PRO A 44 -27.57 -1.77 12.50
C PRO A 44 -26.16 -1.90 13.04
N ALA A 45 -25.29 -2.53 12.23
CA ALA A 45 -23.88 -2.64 12.49
C ALA A 45 -23.35 -1.27 12.94
N ALA A 46 -22.54 -1.27 14.00
CA ALA A 46 -21.86 -0.09 14.48
C ALA A 46 -21.26 0.66 13.29
N THR A 47 -21.61 1.94 13.16
CA THR A 47 -21.15 2.84 12.12
C THR A 47 -19.63 2.88 12.12
N GLN A 48 -19.01 2.06 11.27
CA GLN A 48 -17.64 2.31 10.86
C GLN A 48 -17.67 3.68 10.18
N ALA A 49 -16.89 4.64 10.69
CA ALA A 49 -16.80 5.96 10.08
C ALA A 49 -16.55 5.77 8.57
N ALA A 50 -17.46 6.29 7.75
CA ALA A 50 -17.29 6.18 6.31
C ALA A 50 -16.02 6.94 5.94
N LEU A 51 -15.15 6.29 5.17
CA LEU A 51 -13.95 6.90 4.62
C LEU A 51 -14.30 8.25 3.97
N PRO A 52 -13.46 9.30 4.10
CA PRO A 52 -13.68 10.56 3.40
C PRO A 52 -13.92 10.31 1.91
N ALA A 53 -14.89 11.02 1.31
CA ALA A 53 -15.31 10.76 -0.07
C ALA A 53 -14.14 10.88 -1.06
N THR A 54 -13.24 11.83 -0.84
CA THR A 54 -12.03 12.04 -1.64
C THR A 54 -11.09 10.83 -1.57
N ASN A 55 -10.82 10.30 -0.38
CA ASN A 55 -10.03 9.09 -0.18
C ASN A 55 -10.65 7.88 -0.91
N ALA A 56 -11.97 7.71 -0.80
CA ALA A 56 -12.68 6.63 -1.48
C ALA A 56 -12.54 6.72 -3.01
N GLN A 57 -12.57 7.92 -3.57
CA GLN A 57 -12.37 8.15 -5.01
C GLN A 57 -10.93 7.88 -5.46
N VAL A 58 -9.94 8.35 -4.68
CA VAL A 58 -8.51 8.10 -4.94
C VAL A 58 -8.23 6.59 -4.92
N LEU A 59 -8.74 5.88 -3.92
CA LEU A 59 -8.59 4.43 -3.81
C LEU A 59 -9.27 3.70 -4.97
N ALA A 60 -10.53 4.04 -5.27
CA ALA A 60 -11.28 3.41 -6.37
C ALA A 60 -10.58 3.62 -7.72
N PHE A 61 -10.01 4.81 -7.96
CA PHE A 61 -9.21 5.07 -9.14
C PHE A 61 -8.03 4.10 -9.21
N ALA A 62 -7.22 4.03 -8.15
CA ALA A 62 -6.04 3.17 -8.11
C ALA A 62 -6.38 1.69 -8.34
N GLN A 63 -7.43 1.19 -7.69
CA GLN A 63 -7.89 -0.19 -7.83
C GLN A 63 -8.34 -0.51 -9.26
N SER A 64 -9.02 0.43 -9.93
CA SER A 64 -9.45 0.25 -11.32
C SER A 64 -8.29 0.22 -12.33
N HIS A 65 -7.08 0.63 -11.92
CA HIS A 65 -5.88 0.67 -12.75
C HIS A 65 -4.91 -0.49 -12.48
N ILE A 66 -5.24 -1.43 -11.58
CA ILE A 66 -4.40 -2.62 -11.35
C ILE A 66 -4.12 -3.36 -12.68
N GLY A 67 -2.85 -3.66 -12.93
CA GLY A 67 -2.38 -4.27 -14.17
C GLY A 67 -2.29 -3.32 -15.37
N GLN A 68 -2.63 -2.05 -15.20
CA GLN A 68 -2.57 -1.00 -16.22
C GLN A 68 -1.53 0.05 -15.84
N ILE A 69 -1.03 0.76 -16.85
CA ILE A 69 -0.16 1.92 -16.64
C ILE A 69 -1.07 3.15 -16.47
N ALA A 70 -1.11 3.70 -15.26
CA ALA A 70 -1.68 5.02 -15.03
C ALA A 70 -0.75 6.08 -15.63
N THR A 71 -1.30 6.91 -16.51
CA THR A 71 -0.57 8.00 -17.19
C THR A 71 -1.09 9.33 -16.69
N ASP A 72 -0.17 10.22 -16.31
CA ASP A 72 -0.46 11.63 -16.08
C ASP A 72 0.16 12.45 -17.24
N PRO A 73 -0.50 13.51 -17.76
CA PRO A 73 0.07 14.36 -18.80
C PRO A 73 1.43 14.95 -18.43
N ASP A 74 1.71 15.12 -17.13
CA ASP A 74 2.95 15.70 -16.61
C ASP A 74 3.97 14.61 -16.21
N GLY A 75 3.67 13.31 -16.44
CA GLY A 75 4.65 12.30 -16.80
C GLY A 75 4.37 10.84 -16.39
N THR A 76 5.44 10.05 -16.28
CA THR A 76 5.43 8.58 -16.10
C THR A 76 6.16 8.22 -14.81
N GLN A 77 5.82 7.10 -14.16
CA GLN A 77 6.48 6.43 -12.99
C GLN A 77 5.53 6.27 -11.77
N CYS A 78 6.05 6.29 -10.55
CA CYS A 78 5.30 6.07 -9.30
C CYS A 78 4.37 7.24 -8.96
N TYR A 79 4.80 8.48 -9.23
CA TYR A 79 4.01 9.68 -8.94
C TYR A 79 2.79 9.85 -9.87
N ALA A 80 2.87 9.33 -11.10
CA ALA A 80 1.79 9.46 -12.10
C ALA A 80 0.48 8.81 -11.63
N LEU A 81 0.58 7.70 -10.88
CA LEU A 81 -0.60 7.06 -10.29
C LEU A 81 -1.27 7.94 -9.24
N ALA A 82 -0.47 8.55 -8.35
CA ALA A 82 -0.97 9.44 -7.30
C ALA A 82 -1.58 10.72 -7.88
N GLU A 83 -0.90 11.37 -8.84
CA GLU A 83 -1.43 12.56 -9.51
C GLU A 83 -2.73 12.27 -10.27
N ALA A 84 -2.77 11.21 -11.08
CA ALA A 84 -3.95 10.86 -11.83
C ALA A 84 -5.15 10.56 -10.91
N ALA A 85 -4.91 9.90 -9.77
CA ALA A 85 -5.94 9.63 -8.78
C ALA A 85 -6.46 10.90 -8.10
N LEU A 86 -5.56 11.83 -7.73
CA LEU A 86 -5.94 13.14 -7.15
C LEU A 86 -6.72 14.00 -8.16
N ARG A 87 -6.29 14.03 -9.43
CA ARG A 87 -7.03 14.73 -10.51
C ARG A 87 -8.43 14.14 -10.69
N ALA A 88 -8.55 12.82 -10.68
CA ALA A 88 -9.83 12.13 -10.87
C ALA A 88 -10.80 12.35 -9.70
N SER A 89 -10.29 12.55 -8.47
CA SER A 89 -11.11 12.84 -7.29
C SER A 89 -11.42 14.34 -7.12
N GLY A 90 -10.77 15.22 -7.88
CA GLY A 90 -10.88 16.68 -7.70
C GLY A 90 -10.15 17.18 -6.45
N ALA A 91 -9.18 16.41 -5.94
CA ALA A 91 -8.33 16.81 -4.84
C ALA A 91 -7.28 17.84 -5.27
N VAL A 92 -6.73 18.55 -4.29
CA VAL A 92 -5.57 19.42 -4.48
C VAL A 92 -4.38 18.56 -4.92
N LEU A 93 -3.71 19.00 -5.98
CA LEU A 93 -2.48 18.36 -6.46
C LEU A 93 -1.31 18.62 -5.52
N GLN A 94 -0.27 17.83 -5.67
CA GLN A 94 0.95 17.95 -4.91
C GLN A 94 1.55 19.36 -4.96
N THR A 95 2.09 19.79 -3.83
CA THR A 95 2.94 20.98 -3.75
C THR A 95 4.36 20.52 -3.45
N SER A 96 5.33 20.95 -4.27
CA SER A 96 6.75 20.71 -3.95
C SER A 96 7.12 21.52 -2.71
N LEU A 97 7.65 20.85 -1.68
CA LEU A 97 8.17 21.50 -0.49
C LEU A 97 9.63 21.97 -0.68
N GLY A 98 10.22 21.67 -1.84
CA GLY A 98 11.61 21.94 -2.17
C GLY A 98 12.60 21.19 -1.28
N THR A 99 13.86 21.63 -1.28
CA THR A 99 14.99 21.02 -0.56
C THR A 99 15.04 21.39 0.93
N ASN A 100 13.94 21.84 1.53
CA ASN A 100 13.92 22.28 2.92
C ASN A 100 13.74 21.06 3.86
N GLY A 101 14.82 20.30 4.03
CA GLY A 101 14.89 19.13 4.89
C GLY A 101 16.07 18.22 4.51
N PRO A 102 16.21 17.05 5.13
CA PRO A 102 17.27 16.08 4.84
C PRO A 102 17.12 15.42 3.45
N ILE A 103 16.07 15.76 2.70
CA ILE A 103 15.67 15.13 1.43
C ILE A 103 15.45 16.24 0.39
N SER A 104 15.93 16.02 -0.84
CA SER A 104 15.97 17.04 -1.88
C SER A 104 14.61 17.36 -2.49
N ASP A 105 13.70 16.38 -2.59
CA ASP A 105 12.49 16.47 -3.40
C ASP A 105 11.26 15.92 -2.65
N HIS A 106 10.92 16.58 -1.54
CA HIS A 106 9.76 16.24 -0.73
C HIS A 106 8.48 16.89 -1.30
N TYR A 107 7.39 16.13 -1.41
CA TYR A 107 6.11 16.63 -1.90
C TYR A 107 5.04 16.54 -0.81
N ALA A 108 4.17 17.55 -0.74
CA ALA A 108 2.96 17.49 0.07
C ALA A 108 1.78 17.14 -0.84
N TRP A 109 1.13 16.01 -0.58
CA TRP A 109 0.02 15.47 -1.38
C TRP A 109 -1.37 15.79 -0.79
N GLY A 110 -1.42 16.65 0.22
CA GLY A 110 -2.63 16.96 0.98
C GLY A 110 -2.29 17.32 2.43
N GLN A 111 -3.15 16.95 3.36
CA GLN A 111 -2.94 17.16 4.79
C GLN A 111 -2.04 16.05 5.36
N LEU A 112 -0.92 16.41 5.98
CA LEU A 112 -0.05 15.44 6.67
C LEU A 112 -0.78 14.80 7.85
N VAL A 113 -0.96 13.47 7.82
CA VAL A 113 -1.63 12.70 8.89
C VAL A 113 -0.70 11.77 9.65
N TYR A 114 0.38 11.33 9.00
CA TYR A 114 1.41 10.52 9.63
C TYR A 114 2.79 10.87 9.06
N GLN A 115 3.78 10.96 9.95
CA GLN A 115 5.17 11.11 9.56
C GLN A 115 6.06 10.36 10.54
N LYS A 116 6.95 9.53 10.00
CA LYS A 116 8.01 8.88 10.75
C LYS A 116 9.34 9.16 10.09
N ASP A 117 10.20 9.85 10.83
CA ASP A 117 11.54 10.24 10.40
C ASP A 117 12.58 9.64 11.37
N LEU A 118 13.53 8.88 10.80
CA LEU A 118 14.68 8.31 11.51
C LEU A 118 16.01 9.01 11.17
N THR A 119 15.98 10.00 10.28
CA THR A 119 17.10 10.89 9.91
C THR A 119 17.23 12.09 10.83
N GLY A 120 16.12 12.53 11.45
CA GLY A 120 16.08 13.62 12.42
C GLY A 120 15.88 15.02 11.83
N GLY A 121 15.44 15.14 10.56
CA GLY A 121 15.22 16.41 9.88
C GLY A 121 13.78 16.92 9.87
N TYR A 122 12.82 16.08 10.26
CA TYR A 122 11.40 16.38 10.38
C TYR A 122 10.84 15.89 11.72
N ALA A 123 9.77 16.54 12.19
CA ALA A 123 9.04 16.09 13.36
C ALA A 123 8.21 14.83 13.04
N ASN A 124 8.15 13.88 13.98
CA ASN A 124 7.21 12.77 13.88
C ASN A 124 5.77 13.27 14.11
N VAL A 125 4.83 12.80 13.30
CA VAL A 125 3.42 13.24 13.31
C VAL A 125 2.51 12.03 13.33
N GLY A 126 1.43 12.12 14.11
CA GLY A 126 0.34 11.16 14.09
C GLY A 126 0.71 9.76 14.60
N THR A 127 -0.17 8.80 14.31
CA THR A 127 0.04 7.39 14.60
C THR A 127 -0.40 6.55 13.41
N LEU A 128 -0.08 5.25 13.38
CA LEU A 128 -0.54 4.37 12.32
C LEU A 128 -2.07 4.26 12.23
N ALA A 129 -2.78 4.52 13.33
CA ALA A 129 -4.24 4.58 13.35
C ALA A 129 -4.81 5.84 12.69
N SER A 130 -3.96 6.82 12.37
CA SER A 130 -4.34 8.06 11.66
C SER A 130 -4.31 7.88 10.14
N ILE A 131 -3.77 6.77 9.64
CA ILE A 131 -3.69 6.45 8.22
C ILE A 131 -4.98 5.79 7.78
N GLU A 132 -5.54 6.26 6.68
CA GLU A 132 -6.77 5.73 6.09
C GLU A 132 -6.52 5.22 4.66
N PRO A 133 -7.30 4.23 4.19
CA PRO A 133 -7.32 3.87 2.77
C PRO A 133 -7.54 5.09 1.88
N GLY A 134 -6.85 5.17 0.73
CA GLY A 134 -6.87 6.31 -0.17
C GLY A 134 -5.90 7.44 0.19
N ASP A 135 -5.21 7.37 1.33
CA ASP A 135 -4.11 8.29 1.63
C ASP A 135 -2.94 8.11 0.65
N ILE A 136 -2.17 9.17 0.43
CA ILE A 136 -0.95 9.12 -0.38
C ILE A 136 0.25 8.94 0.56
N ILE A 137 1.03 7.88 0.34
CA ILE A 137 2.25 7.60 1.09
C ILE A 137 3.48 7.90 0.24
N GLN A 138 4.40 8.67 0.79
CA GLN A 138 5.70 8.99 0.21
C GLN A 138 6.82 8.38 1.06
N PHE A 139 7.77 7.76 0.38
CA PHE A 139 8.96 7.13 0.94
C PHE A 139 10.20 7.86 0.44
N ASP A 140 11.09 8.16 1.38
CA ASP A 140 12.33 8.86 1.07
C ASP A 140 13.49 8.22 1.84
N GLN A 141 14.44 7.65 1.11
CA GLN A 141 15.54 6.84 1.67
C GLN A 141 15.03 5.75 2.64
N TYR A 142 13.82 5.26 2.41
CA TYR A 142 13.15 4.31 3.26
C TYR A 142 13.89 2.98 3.26
N SER A 143 14.01 2.40 4.45
CA SER A 143 14.41 1.01 4.64
C SER A 143 13.63 0.39 5.79
N GLU A 144 13.28 -0.88 5.63
CA GLU A 144 12.70 -1.70 6.69
C GLU A 144 13.38 -3.06 6.77
N SER A 145 13.36 -3.65 7.96
CA SER A 145 13.78 -5.03 8.22
C SER A 145 12.84 -5.65 9.23
N SER A 146 12.08 -6.65 8.81
CA SER A 146 11.13 -7.36 9.66
C SER A 146 11.80 -8.54 10.39
N PRO A 147 11.23 -8.98 11.54
CA PRO A 147 11.79 -10.10 12.32
C PRO A 147 11.83 -11.45 11.58
N ASP A 148 11.00 -11.62 10.56
CA ASP A 148 10.97 -12.81 9.70
C ASP A 148 12.08 -12.81 8.63
N GLY A 149 12.92 -11.77 8.59
CA GLY A 149 14.02 -11.60 7.65
C GLY A 149 13.62 -10.93 6.33
N SER A 150 12.36 -10.57 6.16
CA SER A 150 11.93 -9.76 5.02
C SER A 150 12.42 -8.31 5.17
N TRP A 151 12.69 -7.66 4.04
CA TRP A 151 13.19 -6.29 3.97
C TRP A 151 12.68 -5.60 2.72
N ALA A 152 12.54 -4.28 2.79
CA ALA A 152 12.22 -3.43 1.65
C ALA A 152 13.01 -2.13 1.72
N VAL A 153 13.31 -1.56 0.55
CA VAL A 153 13.99 -0.26 0.42
C VAL A 153 13.30 0.56 -0.66
N ALA A 154 13.17 1.87 -0.43
CA ALA A 154 12.67 2.81 -1.42
C ALA A 154 13.43 4.13 -1.30
N ALA A 155 14.27 4.42 -2.31
CA ALA A 155 15.10 5.62 -2.30
C ALA A 155 14.27 6.91 -2.43
N HIS A 156 13.27 6.89 -3.31
CA HIS A 156 12.28 7.94 -3.53
C HIS A 156 11.10 7.26 -4.24
N HIS A 157 9.96 7.12 -3.56
CA HIS A 157 8.80 6.38 -4.08
C HIS A 157 7.50 6.89 -3.50
N THR A 158 6.42 6.83 -4.28
CA THR A 158 5.09 7.23 -3.85
C THR A 158 4.07 6.17 -4.22
N ALA A 159 3.09 5.95 -3.34
CA ALA A 159 2.01 5.00 -3.55
C ALA A 159 0.71 5.50 -2.90
N ILE A 160 -0.39 4.79 -3.16
CA ILE A 160 -1.71 5.03 -2.56
C ILE A 160 -1.97 3.92 -1.53
N VAL A 161 -2.39 4.28 -0.32
CA VAL A 161 -2.73 3.32 0.73
C VAL A 161 -4.00 2.57 0.35
N GLU A 162 -3.95 1.25 0.32
CA GLU A 162 -5.14 0.42 0.15
C GLU A 162 -5.71 -0.07 1.47
N SER A 163 -4.84 -0.50 2.38
CA SER A 163 -5.26 -0.94 3.72
C SER A 163 -4.13 -0.79 4.73
N VAL A 164 -4.50 -0.58 5.99
CA VAL A 164 -3.55 -0.51 7.10
C VAL A 164 -3.96 -1.47 8.22
N ASN A 165 -2.99 -2.22 8.72
CA ASN A 165 -3.11 -2.98 9.95
C ASN A 165 -2.26 -2.27 11.01
N ALA A 166 -2.87 -1.29 11.68
CA ALA A 166 -2.18 -0.44 12.66
C ALA A 166 -1.56 -1.23 13.83
N ALA A 167 -2.10 -2.40 14.17
CA ALA A 167 -1.56 -3.25 15.22
C ALA A 167 -0.20 -3.86 14.86
N THR A 168 -0.02 -4.25 13.60
CA THR A 168 1.20 -4.91 13.11
C THR A 168 2.14 -3.98 12.35
N GLY A 169 1.68 -2.78 11.99
CA GLY A 169 2.41 -1.85 11.14
C GLY A 169 2.38 -2.19 9.66
N GLN A 170 1.71 -3.28 9.27
CA GLN A 170 1.58 -3.66 7.87
C GLN A 170 0.67 -2.67 7.13
N ILE A 171 1.16 -2.19 5.99
CA ILE A 171 0.42 -1.34 5.08
C ILE A 171 0.45 -1.96 3.68
N THR A 172 -0.72 -2.12 3.09
CA THR A 172 -0.87 -2.53 1.70
C THR A 172 -1.07 -1.27 0.87
N VAL A 173 -0.35 -1.16 -0.24
CA VAL A 173 -0.36 0.02 -1.10
C VAL A 173 -0.56 -0.37 -2.56
N LEU A 174 -1.15 0.53 -3.33
CA LEU A 174 -1.22 0.47 -4.78
C LEU A 174 -0.16 1.40 -5.34
N GLN A 175 0.73 0.85 -6.16
CA GLN A 175 1.95 1.51 -6.59
C GLN A 175 2.25 1.19 -8.06
N GLN A 176 3.02 2.07 -8.69
CA GLN A 176 3.48 1.92 -10.06
C GLN A 176 5.00 2.08 -10.13
N ASN A 177 5.62 1.49 -11.16
CA ASN A 177 7.06 1.59 -11.40
C ASN A 177 7.92 1.01 -10.27
N TRP A 178 7.41 -0.04 -9.62
CA TRP A 178 8.13 -0.74 -8.57
C TRP A 178 8.86 -1.95 -9.15
N ASN A 179 10.16 -2.12 -8.84
CA ASN A 179 11.01 -3.17 -9.39
C ASN A 179 10.99 -3.27 -10.92
N ASN A 180 11.01 -2.13 -11.61
CA ASN A 180 10.87 -2.00 -13.08
C ASN A 180 9.53 -2.50 -13.65
N ASN A 181 8.53 -2.81 -12.81
CA ASN A 181 7.17 -3.04 -13.30
C ASN A 181 6.43 -1.72 -13.42
N GLN A 182 6.16 -1.31 -14.66
CA GLN A 182 5.49 -0.06 -14.99
C GLN A 182 3.97 -0.10 -14.79
N THR A 183 3.36 -1.26 -14.54
CA THR A 183 1.92 -1.34 -14.25
C THR A 183 1.63 -1.05 -12.79
N THR A 184 0.43 -0.55 -12.51
CA THR A 184 -0.11 -0.51 -11.15
C THR A 184 -0.19 -1.92 -10.58
N GLN A 185 0.33 -2.08 -9.37
CA GLN A 185 0.35 -3.34 -8.65
C GLN A 185 0.27 -3.10 -7.14
N GLU A 186 -0.08 -4.14 -6.40
CA GLU A 186 -0.03 -4.12 -4.94
C GLU A 186 1.42 -4.19 -4.43
N GLY A 187 1.64 -3.59 -3.27
CA GLY A 187 2.86 -3.69 -2.49
C GLY A 187 2.52 -3.77 -1.00
N VAL A 188 3.42 -4.37 -0.22
CA VAL A 188 3.26 -4.45 1.24
C VAL A 188 4.53 -3.92 1.89
N PHE A 189 4.36 -3.04 2.87
CA PHE A 189 5.42 -2.48 3.71
C PHE A 189 5.06 -2.67 5.17
N ASN A 190 6.05 -2.60 6.07
CA ASN A 190 5.86 -2.60 7.50
C ASN A 190 6.52 -1.39 8.16
N LEU A 191 5.71 -0.36 8.43
CA LEU A 191 6.19 0.91 8.98
C LEU A 191 6.71 0.80 10.42
N GLN A 192 6.29 -0.22 11.18
CA GLN A 192 6.87 -0.51 12.50
C GLN A 192 8.29 -1.10 12.38
N SER A 193 8.56 -1.83 11.31
CA SER A 193 9.85 -2.45 11.00
C SER A 193 10.84 -1.50 10.30
N MET A 194 10.47 -0.23 10.11
CA MET A 194 11.32 0.77 9.49
C MET A 194 12.62 0.98 10.28
N THR A 195 13.75 0.91 9.56
CA THR A 195 15.12 1.02 10.09
C THR A 195 15.85 2.28 9.63
N GLY A 196 15.36 2.99 8.62
CA GLY A 196 15.96 4.24 8.15
C GLY A 196 15.08 5.01 7.18
N GLY A 197 15.45 6.27 6.95
CA GLY A 197 14.76 7.18 6.03
C GLY A 197 13.60 7.94 6.66
N VAL A 198 12.70 8.39 5.79
CA VAL A 198 11.46 9.09 6.12
C VAL A 198 10.29 8.44 5.40
N VAL A 199 9.16 8.38 6.08
CA VAL A 199 7.86 8.08 5.48
C VAL A 199 6.87 9.15 5.89
N SER A 200 6.14 9.69 4.93
CA SER A 200 5.12 10.72 5.13
C SER A 200 3.83 10.27 4.44
N VAL A 201 2.72 10.39 5.15
CA VAL A 201 1.39 10.00 4.66
C VAL A 201 0.47 11.21 4.72
N TYR A 202 -0.17 11.48 3.60
CA TYR A 202 -1.01 12.63 3.38
C TYR A 202 -2.43 12.20 3.04
N GLN A 203 -3.38 12.76 3.75
CA GLN A 203 -4.79 12.63 3.43
C GLN A 203 -5.14 13.62 2.30
N PRO A 204 -5.71 13.15 1.18
CA PRO A 204 -6.21 14.00 0.11
C PRO A 204 -7.21 15.03 0.64
N ILE A 205 -7.04 16.30 0.25
CA ILE A 205 -7.97 17.39 0.57
C ILE A 205 -8.65 17.89 -0.70
N THR A 206 -9.93 18.22 -0.61
CA THR A 206 -10.69 18.80 -1.72
C THR A 206 -10.23 20.24 -1.96
N GLY A 207 -10.10 20.62 -3.24
CA GLY A 207 -9.76 21.98 -3.67
C GLY A 207 -10.94 22.96 -3.64
#